data_AF-A0A962LJM0-F1
#
_entry.id   AF-A0A962LJM0-F1
#
_cell.length_a   1.000
_cell.length_b   1.000
_cell.length_c   1.000
_cell.angle_alpha   90.00
_cell.angle_beta   90.00
_cell.angle_gamma   90.00
#
_symmetry.space_group_name_H-M   'P 1'
#
loop_
_entity.id
_entity.type
_entity.pdbx_description
1 polymer ?
#
loop_
_entity_poly.entity_id
_entity_poly.type
_entity_poly.pdbx_seq_one_letter_code
_entity_poly.pdbx_strand_id
1 'polypeptide(L)'
;MTEVFVIRNQLGHYWAKSKTWVDGSQPRLVLRTPHRDEAVNTLVELNSRDFELRGEVLLAELSERGEPMIEASQNPLSADPAAESDPADAGERDATAGQDSVESAQPLA
;
A
#
# COMPACT_ATOMS: atom_id res chain seq x y z
N MET A 1 -0.02 25.88 -1.04
CA MET A 1 0.08 24.76 -2.00
C MET A 1 0.81 23.65 -1.29
N THR A 2 0.23 22.45 -1.27
CA THR A 2 0.81 21.28 -0.62
C THR A 2 1.26 20.32 -1.71
N GLU A 3 2.51 19.90 -1.66
CA GLU A 3 3.06 18.95 -2.61
C GLU A 3 3.13 17.56 -1.96
N VAL A 4 3.00 16.53 -2.79
CA VAL A 4 3.09 15.13 -2.38
C VAL A 4 3.94 14.35 -3.38
N PHE A 5 4.51 13.25 -2.92
CA PHE A 5 5.24 12.32 -3.76
C PHE A 5 4.32 11.17 -4.19
N VAL A 6 4.37 10.84 -5.48
CA VAL A 6 3.67 9.71 -6.11
C VAL A 6 4.69 8.84 -6.85
N ILE A 7 4.34 7.60 -7.14
CA ILE A 7 5.22 6.65 -7.84
C ILE A 7 4.61 6.34 -9.20
N ARG A 8 5.43 6.42 -10.25
CA ARG A 8 5.04 6.17 -11.65
C ARG A 8 5.96 5.14 -12.28
N ASN A 9 5.44 4.23 -13.11
CA ASN A 9 6.25 3.27 -13.87
C ASN A 9 6.63 3.80 -15.27
N GLN A 10 7.43 3.03 -16.02
CA GLN A 10 7.87 3.38 -17.37
C GLN A 10 6.74 3.50 -18.41
N LEU A 11 5.58 2.91 -18.13
CA LEU A 11 4.37 3.02 -18.97
C LEU A 11 3.51 4.22 -18.55
N GLY A 12 3.95 4.99 -17.57
CA GLY A 12 3.25 6.15 -17.06
C GLY A 12 2.10 5.84 -16.11
N HIS A 13 1.91 4.59 -15.71
CA HIS A 13 0.93 4.19 -14.70
C HIS A 13 1.42 4.56 -13.30
N TYR A 14 0.48 4.80 -12.39
CA TYR A 14 0.73 5.21 -11.02
C TYR A 14 0.47 4.08 -10.06
N TRP A 15 1.23 4.04 -8.96
CA TRP A 15 1.01 3.08 -7.90
C TRP A 15 -0.19 3.48 -7.05
N ALA A 16 -1.18 2.60 -6.90
CA ALA A 16 -2.39 2.86 -6.13
C ALA A 16 -2.28 2.42 -4.66
N LYS A 17 -3.13 2.99 -3.82
CA LYS A 17 -3.31 2.57 -2.41
C LYS A 17 -3.71 1.09 -2.27
N SER A 18 -4.36 0.53 -3.29
CA SER A 18 -4.72 -0.89 -3.41
C SER A 18 -3.54 -1.80 -3.73
N LYS A 19 -2.32 -1.27 -3.85
CA LYS A 19 -1.11 -2.00 -4.27
C LYS A 19 -1.24 -2.59 -5.68
N THR A 20 -1.83 -1.82 -6.59
CA THR A 20 -1.98 -2.15 -8.02
C THR A 20 -1.59 -0.95 -8.88
N TRP A 21 -1.17 -1.20 -10.13
CA TRP A 21 -0.97 -0.14 -11.10
C TRP A 21 -2.30 0.41 -11.61
N VAL A 22 -2.41 1.74 -11.72
CA VAL A 22 -3.57 2.45 -12.27
C VAL A 22 -3.14 3.48 -13.31
N ASP A 23 -4.03 3.83 -14.23
CA ASP A 23 -3.73 4.78 -15.30
C ASP A 23 -3.61 6.24 -14.83
N GLY A 24 -4.13 6.58 -13.64
CA GLY A 24 -4.14 7.95 -13.12
C GLY A 24 -5.38 8.76 -13.48
N SER A 25 -6.36 8.18 -14.21
CA SER A 25 -7.66 8.81 -14.50
C SER A 25 -8.48 9.13 -13.24
N GLN A 26 -8.21 8.42 -12.15
CA GLN A 26 -8.79 8.65 -10.82
C GLN A 26 -7.68 8.97 -9.81
N PRO A 27 -7.24 10.24 -9.71
CA PRO A 27 -6.08 10.63 -8.89
C PRO A 27 -6.22 10.30 -7.40
N ARG A 28 -7.46 10.23 -6.89
CA ARG A 28 -7.74 9.84 -5.50
C ARG A 28 -7.28 8.43 -5.12
N LEU A 29 -7.14 7.54 -6.11
CA LEU A 29 -6.72 6.14 -5.91
C LEU A 29 -5.20 6.01 -5.77
N VAL A 30 -4.45 6.99 -6.31
CA VAL A 30 -3.00 6.98 -6.31
C VAL A 30 -2.45 7.09 -4.90
N LEU A 31 -1.46 6.25 -4.59
CA LEU A 31 -0.68 6.35 -3.36
C LEU A 31 0.07 7.67 -3.38
N ARG A 32 -0.04 8.42 -2.29
CA ARG A 32 0.64 9.70 -2.10
C ARG A 32 1.21 9.76 -0.71
N THR A 33 2.39 10.37 -0.58
CA THR A 33 3.03 10.61 0.70
C THR A 33 3.59 12.04 0.73
N PRO A 34 3.54 12.75 1.87
CA PRO A 34 4.22 14.02 2.01
C PRO A 34 5.75 13.90 2.04
N HIS A 35 6.29 12.68 2.21
CA HIS A 35 7.70 12.45 2.44
C HIS A 35 8.35 11.63 1.31
N ARG A 36 9.45 12.15 0.74
CA ARG A 36 10.10 11.53 -0.42
C ARG A 36 10.68 10.16 -0.12
N ASP A 37 11.24 9.99 1.07
CA ASP A 37 11.85 8.74 1.54
C ASP A 37 10.83 7.60 1.63
N GLU A 38 9.59 7.87 2.05
CA GLU A 38 8.52 6.87 2.02
C GLU A 38 8.22 6.38 0.60
N ALA A 39 8.15 7.30 -0.37
CA ALA A 39 7.94 6.96 -1.78
C ALA A 39 9.13 6.17 -2.36
N VAL A 40 10.36 6.55 -1.99
CA VAL A 40 11.58 5.84 -2.39
C VAL A 40 11.62 4.44 -1.81
N ASN A 41 11.30 4.27 -0.52
CA ASN A 41 11.24 2.96 0.12
C ASN A 41 10.23 2.05 -0.58
N THR A 42 9.04 2.56 -0.88
CA THR A 42 8.02 1.83 -1.63
C THR A 42 8.52 1.45 -3.03
N LEU A 43 9.19 2.35 -3.74
CA LEU A 43 9.77 2.06 -5.06
C LEU A 43 10.85 0.97 -4.98
N VAL A 44 11.68 0.97 -3.94
CA VAL A 44 12.68 -0.09 -3.70
C VAL A 44 12.00 -1.43 -3.47
N GLU A 45 10.93 -1.48 -2.67
CA GLU A 45 10.13 -2.70 -2.47
C GLU A 45 9.54 -3.22 -3.78
N LEU A 46 8.99 -2.35 -4.63
CA LEU A 46 8.48 -2.74 -5.95
C LEU A 46 9.58 -3.30 -6.85
N ASN A 47 10.72 -2.61 -6.96
CA ASN A 47 11.85 -3.05 -7.78
C ASN A 47 12.46 -4.37 -7.29
N SER A 48 12.32 -4.70 -6.00
CA SER A 48 12.78 -6.00 -5.46
C SER A 48 11.92 -7.18 -5.91
N ARG A 49 10.66 -6.93 -6.30
CA ARG A 49 9.71 -7.94 -6.78
C ARG A 49 9.73 -8.05 -8.30
N ASP A 50 9.92 -6.92 -8.97
CA ASP A 50 10.04 -6.82 -10.42
C ASP A 50 11.31 -6.03 -10.76
N PHE A 51 12.36 -6.75 -11.16
CA PHE A 51 13.64 -6.16 -11.51
C PHE A 51 13.63 -5.48 -12.89
N GLU A 52 12.60 -5.70 -13.71
CA GLU A 52 12.40 -5.03 -15.00
C GLU A 52 11.64 -3.71 -14.85
N LEU A 53 10.96 -3.51 -13.72
CA LEU A 53 10.33 -2.24 -13.37
C LEU A 53 11.36 -1.09 -13.43
N ARG A 54 10.95 0.01 -14.07
CA ARG A 54 11.70 1.27 -14.12
C ARG A 54 10.79 2.37 -13.59
N GLY A 55 10.51 2.30 -12.28
CA GLY A 55 9.70 3.29 -11.61
C GLY A 55 10.48 4.55 -11.21
N GLU A 56 9.75 5.66 -11.10
CA GLU A 56 10.24 6.96 -10.65
C GLU A 56 9.34 7.53 -9.54
N VAL A 57 9.93 8.34 -8.68
CA VAL A 57 9.20 9.14 -7.67
C VAL A 57 9.02 10.55 -8.23
N LEU A 58 7.77 10.98 -8.35
CA LEU A 58 7.39 12.30 -8.86
C LEU A 58 6.82 13.17 -7.74
N LEU A 59 7.16 14.45 -7.77
CA LEU A 59 6.51 15.48 -6.97
C LEU A 59 5.26 15.95 -7.72
N ALA A 60 4.11 15.92 -7.05
CA ALA A 60 2.83 16.36 -7.59
C ALA A 60 2.19 17.37 -6.63
N GLU A 61 1.69 18.47 -7.19
CA GLU A 61 0.90 19.43 -6.43
C GLU A 61 -0.48 18.85 -6.08
N LEU A 62 -1.03 19.20 -4.92
CA LEU A 62 -2.42 18.90 -4.59
C LEU A 62 -3.35 19.99 -5.13
N SER A 63 -4.43 19.56 -5.77
CA SER A 63 -5.58 20.41 -6.10
C SER A 63 -6.30 20.89 -4.85
N GLU A 64 -7.23 21.85 -5.00
CA GLU A 64 -8.09 22.34 -3.91
C GLU A 64 -8.93 21.23 -3.24
N ARG A 65 -9.18 20.14 -3.96
CA ARG A 65 -9.88 18.94 -3.46
C ARG A 65 -8.96 17.97 -2.72
N GLY A 66 -7.68 18.32 -2.59
CA GLY A 66 -6.66 17.49 -1.98
C GLY A 66 -6.32 16.25 -2.81
N GLU A 67 -6.49 16.30 -4.13
CA GLU A 67 -6.11 15.22 -5.07
C GLU A 67 -4.83 15.60 -5.81
N PRO A 68 -3.88 14.66 -6.01
CA PRO A 68 -2.65 14.97 -6.73
C PRO A 68 -2.95 15.33 -8.18
N MET A 69 -2.33 16.40 -8.66
CA MET A 69 -2.42 16.85 -10.04
C MET A 69 -1.45 16.03 -10.88
N ILE A 70 -1.97 15.01 -11.54
CA ILE A 70 -1.21 14.05 -12.37
C ILE A 70 -1.88 13.88 -13.72
N GLU A 71 -1.10 13.53 -14.73
CA GLU A 71 -1.58 13.26 -16.08
C GLU A 71 -1.88 11.76 -16.24
N ALA A 72 -3.09 11.43 -16.70
CA ALA A 72 -3.46 10.04 -16.93
C ALA A 72 -2.63 9.43 -18.07
N SER A 73 -2.12 8.23 -17.85
CA SER A 73 -1.41 7.45 -18.85
C SER A 73 -2.31 7.14 -20.05
N GLN A 74 -1.74 7.24 -21.24
CA GLN A 74 -2.38 6.84 -22.49
C GLN A 74 -2.11 5.36 -22.82
N ASN A 75 -1.23 4.70 -22.06
CA ASN A 75 -0.89 3.30 -22.27
C ASN A 75 -1.91 2.40 -21.58
N PRO A 76 -2.37 1.32 -22.24
CA PRO A 76 -3.31 0.39 -21.62
C PRO A 76 -2.70 -0.23 -20.37
N LEU A 77 -3.52 -0.42 -19.33
CA LEU A 77 -3.14 -1.24 -18.19
C LEU A 77 -3.06 -2.69 -18.66
N SER A 78 -1.89 -3.30 -18.53
CA SER A 78 -1.79 -4.75 -18.66
C SER A 78 -2.62 -5.38 -17.54
N ALA A 79 -3.43 -6.39 -17.86
CA ALA A 79 -4.04 -7.23 -16.84
C ALA A 79 -2.90 -8.04 -16.20
N ASP A 80 -2.32 -7.52 -15.12
CA ASP A 80 -1.24 -8.21 -14.40
C ASP A 80 -1.80 -9.52 -13.80
N PRO A 81 -1.13 -10.67 -14.01
CA PRO A 81 -1.47 -11.93 -13.35
C PRO A 81 -1.17 -11.92 -11.84
N ALA A 82 -0.52 -10.87 -11.32
CA ALA A 82 -0.21 -10.70 -9.90
C ALA A 82 -1.42 -10.37 -9.01
N ALA A 83 -2.64 -10.32 -9.56
CA ALA A 83 -3.87 -10.20 -8.79
C ALA A 83 -4.26 -11.49 -8.02
N GLU A 84 -3.51 -12.59 -8.18
CA GLU A 84 -3.72 -13.85 -7.46
C GLU A 84 -2.60 -14.15 -6.43
N SER A 85 -2.61 -13.48 -5.28
CA SER A 85 -2.09 -13.95 -3.96
C SER A 85 -2.43 -12.86 -2.91
N ASP A 86 -3.25 -13.05 -1.87
CA ASP A 86 -3.62 -14.23 -1.08
C ASP A 86 -5.13 -14.23 -0.72
N PRO A 87 -5.77 -15.41 -0.59
CA PRO A 87 -7.00 -15.53 0.16
C PRO A 87 -6.70 -15.49 1.67
N ALA A 88 -7.49 -14.70 2.40
CA ALA A 88 -7.80 -14.85 3.82
C ALA A 88 -6.64 -15.04 4.83
N ASP A 89 -6.25 -13.96 5.51
CA ASP A 89 -6.04 -14.03 6.96
C ASP A 89 -7.20 -13.30 7.63
N ALA A 90 -8.33 -13.98 7.69
CA ALA A 90 -9.47 -13.60 8.50
C ALA A 90 -9.68 -14.68 9.56
N GLY A 91 -9.05 -14.45 10.71
CA GLY A 91 -9.61 -14.86 12.00
C GLY A 91 -9.13 -16.18 12.56
N GLU A 92 -8.18 -16.10 13.50
CA GLU A 92 -8.24 -16.89 14.73
C GLU A 92 -7.64 -16.08 15.87
N ARG A 93 -8.48 -15.21 16.47
CA ARG A 93 -8.33 -14.86 17.88
C ARG A 93 -9.26 -15.79 18.64
N ASP A 94 -8.77 -16.97 19.00
CA ASP A 94 -9.45 -17.80 19.98
C ASP A 94 -9.41 -17.07 21.33
N ALA A 95 -10.57 -16.55 21.72
CA ALA A 95 -10.85 -16.09 23.05
C ALA A 95 -11.53 -17.23 23.80
N THR A 96 -10.76 -18.06 24.49
CA THR A 96 -11.29 -18.96 25.51
C THR A 96 -11.16 -18.29 26.89
N ALA A 97 -12.26 -17.66 27.31
CA ALA A 97 -12.45 -17.09 28.64
C ALA A 97 -13.22 -18.07 29.53
N GLY A 98 -12.68 -18.31 30.74
CA GLY A 98 -13.39 -18.84 31.93
C GLY A 98 -13.72 -20.34 31.87
N GLN A 99 -13.79 -21.11 32.95
CA GLN A 99 -13.87 -20.96 34.41
C GLN A 99 -13.26 -22.30 34.96
N ASP A 100 -12.93 -22.59 36.21
CA ASP A 100 -13.49 -22.23 37.49
C ASP A 100 -12.58 -22.83 38.60
N SER A 101 -12.42 -22.07 39.69
CA SER A 101 -12.49 -22.50 41.09
C SER A 101 -11.64 -23.65 41.69
N VAL A 102 -11.04 -23.25 42.83
CA VAL A 102 -10.70 -23.97 44.10
C VAL A 102 -9.58 -25.02 44.10
N GLU A 103 -8.57 -24.83 44.95
CA GLU A 103 -8.57 -25.39 46.31
C GLU A 103 -7.30 -25.01 47.12
N SER A 104 -7.55 -24.74 48.39
CA SER A 104 -6.65 -24.41 49.50
C SER A 104 -5.41 -25.31 49.66
N ALA A 105 -4.28 -24.72 50.08
CA ALA A 105 -3.53 -25.06 51.30
C ALA A 105 -2.05 -24.59 51.25
N GLN A 106 -1.64 -23.80 52.24
CA GLN A 106 -0.22 -23.75 52.67
C GLN A 106 0.12 -25.07 53.41
N PRO A 107 1.40 -25.49 53.56
CA PRO A 107 2.29 -24.85 54.55
C PRO A 107 3.79 -24.79 54.21
N LEU A 108 4.46 -23.94 55.01
CA LEU A 108 5.87 -23.82 55.42
C LEU A 108 6.89 -24.93 55.04
N ALA A 109 8.09 -24.46 54.64
CA ALA A 109 9.38 -24.92 55.17
C ALA A 109 10.41 -23.79 55.07
#